data_AF-A0A396ZQY7-F1
#
_entry.id   AF-A0A396ZQY7-F1
#
_cell.length_a   1.000
_cell.length_b   1.000
_cell.length_c   1.000
_cell.angle_alpha   90.00
_cell.angle_beta   90.00
_cell.angle_gamma   90.00
#
_symmetry.space_group_name_H-M   'P 1'
#
loop_
_entity.id
_entity.type
_entity.pdbx_description
1 polymer ?
#
loop_
_entity_poly.entity_id
_entity_poly.type
_entity_poly.pdbx_seq_one_letter_code
_entity_poly.pdbx_strand_id
1 'polypeptide(L)'
;MDERLTQYKPALTAYFEIHPGPEVDIQILLSRCPQFATLLIQNPTMCLPVLESAFAQGLSTTVSSPQQLQLTNVPPCLKKRVSALRSKEAVGLMGVEGTVVRIGMTRMLEKVRQFECAKCNTTWEVTSRPEEQNRMVVPVRIRPHYRRRDRACIFESDDVP
;
A
#
# COMPACT_ATOMS: atom_id res chain seq x y z
N MET A 1 6.75 -8.77 10.92
CA MET A 1 5.33 -8.91 10.52
C MET A 1 4.63 -9.69 11.62
N ASP A 2 3.56 -9.14 12.22
CA ASP A 2 2.87 -9.73 13.36
C ASP A 2 2.30 -11.13 13.05
N GLU A 3 2.87 -12.18 13.66
CA GLU A 3 2.37 -13.56 13.61
C GLU A 3 0.89 -13.69 14.03
N ARG A 4 0.40 -12.71 14.81
CA ARG A 4 -1.00 -12.65 15.24
C ARG A 4 -1.96 -12.25 14.13
N LEU A 5 -1.51 -11.55 13.09
CA LEU A 5 -2.36 -11.20 11.95
C LEU A 5 -2.44 -12.33 10.93
N THR A 6 -1.40 -13.16 10.84
CA THR A 6 -1.37 -14.31 9.92
C THR A 6 -2.39 -15.39 10.29
N GLN A 7 -2.86 -15.44 11.54
CA GLN A 7 -3.91 -16.38 11.97
C GLN A 7 -5.25 -16.16 11.24
N TYR A 8 -5.51 -14.96 10.73
CA TYR A 8 -6.74 -14.62 10.02
C TYR A 8 -6.70 -14.98 8.53
N LYS A 9 -5.52 -15.35 7.98
CA LYS A 9 -5.36 -15.68 6.57
C LYS A 9 -6.32 -16.75 6.06
N PRO A 10 -6.53 -17.90 6.73
CA PRO A 10 -7.43 -18.94 6.22
C PRO A 10 -8.87 -18.45 6.05
N ALA A 11 -9.34 -17.62 7.00
CA ALA A 11 -10.68 -17.05 6.95
C ALA A 11 -10.83 -15.99 5.83
N LEU A 12 -9.76 -15.23 5.57
CA LEU A 12 -9.71 -14.28 4.46
C LEU A 12 -9.66 -15.00 3.11
N THR A 13 -8.90 -16.10 2.99
CA THR A 13 -8.87 -16.91 1.78
C THR A 13 -10.26 -17.48 1.47
N ALA A 14 -10.96 -18.03 2.47
CA ALA A 14 -12.34 -18.48 2.31
C ALA A 14 -13.33 -17.36 1.96
N TYR A 15 -13.06 -16.12 2.38
CA TYR A 15 -13.83 -14.95 1.94
C TYR A 15 -13.64 -14.68 0.45
N PHE A 16 -12.40 -14.70 -0.03
CA PHE A 16 -12.04 -14.47 -1.43
C PHE A 16 -12.45 -15.60 -2.38
N GLU A 17 -12.57 -16.83 -1.88
CA GLU A 17 -13.18 -17.94 -2.65
C GLU A 17 -14.65 -17.65 -3.00
N ILE A 18 -15.37 -16.98 -2.10
CA ILE A 18 -16.80 -16.69 -2.28
C ILE A 18 -17.00 -15.34 -3.01
N HIS A 19 -16.08 -14.40 -2.83
CA HIS A 19 -16.08 -13.10 -3.51
C HIS A 19 -14.78 -12.93 -4.31
N PRO A 20 -14.69 -13.53 -5.51
CA PRO A 20 -13.52 -13.37 -6.35
C PRO A 20 -13.52 -11.96 -6.97
N GLY A 21 -12.71 -11.07 -6.43
CA GLY A 21 -12.55 -9.72 -6.97
C GLY A 21 -11.62 -8.83 -6.13
N PRO A 22 -11.05 -7.77 -6.74
CA PRO A 22 -10.20 -6.82 -6.02
C PRO A 22 -11.00 -5.89 -5.09
N GLU A 23 -12.32 -5.91 -5.18
CA GLU A 23 -13.23 -5.15 -4.33
C GLU A 23 -13.55 -5.94 -3.06
N VAL A 24 -13.26 -5.34 -1.90
CA VAL A 24 -13.50 -5.93 -0.59
C VAL A 24 -14.57 -5.13 0.12
N ASP A 25 -15.75 -5.73 0.23
CA ASP A 25 -16.86 -5.15 0.96
C ASP A 25 -16.61 -5.26 2.47
N ILE A 26 -16.46 -4.11 3.14
CA ILE A 26 -16.16 -4.04 4.57
C ILE A 26 -17.33 -4.54 5.42
N GLN A 27 -18.59 -4.37 5.00
CA GLN A 27 -19.75 -4.86 5.74
C GLN A 27 -19.80 -6.38 5.72
N ILE A 28 -19.55 -6.99 4.56
CA ILE A 28 -19.46 -8.45 4.45
C ILE A 28 -18.27 -8.96 5.27
N LEU A 29 -17.13 -8.28 5.20
CA LEU A 29 -15.94 -8.63 5.98
C LEU A 29 -16.22 -8.55 7.49
N LEU A 30 -16.95 -7.53 7.97
CA LEU A 30 -17.37 -7.40 9.37
C LEU A 30 -18.30 -8.54 9.80
N SER A 31 -19.22 -8.97 8.93
CA SER A 31 -20.15 -10.06 9.24
C SER A 31 -19.45 -11.42 9.39
N ARG A 32 -18.42 -11.68 8.58
CA ARG A 32 -17.70 -12.97 8.60
C ARG A 32 -16.51 -13.01 9.53
N CYS A 33 -15.78 -11.89 9.64
CA CYS A 33 -14.53 -11.79 10.37
C CYS A 33 -14.48 -10.47 11.15
N PRO A 34 -15.31 -10.31 12.20
CA PRO A 34 -15.47 -9.04 12.92
C PRO A 34 -14.18 -8.57 13.59
N GLN A 35 -13.36 -9.50 14.09
CA GLN A 35 -12.10 -9.18 14.75
C GLN A 35 -11.10 -8.55 13.78
N PHE A 36 -10.87 -9.19 12.63
CA PHE A 36 -9.96 -8.68 11.62
C PHE A 36 -10.47 -7.37 11.00
N ALA A 37 -11.77 -7.30 10.70
CA ALA A 37 -12.37 -6.09 10.14
C ALA A 37 -12.26 -4.89 11.10
N THR A 38 -12.45 -5.09 12.40
CA THR A 38 -12.26 -4.02 13.41
C THR A 38 -10.81 -3.56 13.47
N LEU A 39 -9.86 -4.49 13.40
CA LEU A 39 -8.42 -4.17 13.34
C LEU A 39 -8.07 -3.40 12.06
N LEU A 40 -8.64 -3.80 10.93
CA LEU A 40 -8.46 -3.13 9.64
C LEU A 40 -8.99 -1.70 9.66
N ILE A 41 -10.10 -1.45 10.37
CA ILE A 41 -10.65 -0.09 10.55
C ILE A 41 -9.70 0.77 11.39
N GLN A 42 -9.09 0.22 12.44
CA GLN A 42 -8.22 0.96 13.34
C GLN A 42 -6.82 1.19 12.76
N ASN A 43 -6.27 0.19 12.06
CA ASN A 43 -4.88 0.18 11.58
C ASN A 43 -4.82 -0.38 10.13
N PRO A 44 -5.29 0.37 9.12
CA PRO A 44 -5.31 -0.10 7.74
C PRO A 44 -3.90 -0.42 7.21
N THR A 45 -2.89 0.38 7.54
CA THR A 45 -1.51 0.21 7.05
C THR A 45 -0.90 -1.14 7.41
N MET A 46 -1.27 -1.71 8.56
CA MET A 46 -0.78 -3.01 9.01
C MET A 46 -1.61 -4.18 8.47
N CYS A 47 -2.91 -3.97 8.28
CA CYS A 47 -3.85 -5.02 7.85
C CYS A 47 -3.93 -5.19 6.33
N LEU A 48 -3.71 -4.13 5.55
CA LEU A 48 -3.73 -4.18 4.08
C LEU A 48 -2.75 -5.20 3.47
N PRO A 49 -1.48 -5.28 3.88
CA PRO A 49 -0.55 -6.28 3.33
C PRO A 49 -0.99 -7.72 3.61
N VAL A 50 -1.65 -7.96 4.74
CA VAL A 50 -2.16 -9.30 5.10
C VAL A 50 -3.35 -9.65 4.22
N LEU A 51 -4.26 -8.70 4.00
CA LEU A 51 -5.40 -8.82 3.09
C LEU A 51 -4.94 -9.09 1.65
N GLU A 52 -3.98 -8.31 1.14
CA GLU A 52 -3.37 -8.49 -0.18
C GLU A 52 -2.69 -9.85 -0.32
N SER A 53 -1.97 -10.30 0.72
CA SER A 53 -1.33 -11.62 0.70
C SER A 53 -2.35 -12.77 0.70
N ALA A 54 -3.48 -12.63 1.39
CA ALA A 54 -4.54 -13.63 1.40
C ALA A 54 -5.29 -13.67 0.06
N PHE A 55 -5.49 -12.50 -0.57
CA PHE A 55 -6.04 -12.38 -1.91
C PHE A 55 -5.14 -13.04 -2.96
N ALA A 56 -3.83 -12.76 -2.92
CA ALA A 56 -2.84 -13.37 -3.81
C ALA A 56 -2.77 -14.90 -3.68
N GLN A 57 -2.98 -15.44 -2.47
CA GLN A 57 -3.05 -16.88 -2.24
C GLN A 57 -4.35 -17.50 -2.76
N GLY A 58 -5.47 -16.78 -2.69
CA GLY A 58 -6.76 -17.22 -3.24
C GLY A 58 -6.81 -17.17 -4.78
N LEU A 59 -6.14 -16.21 -5.41
CA LEU A 59 -5.99 -16.15 -6.87
C LEU A 59 -4.74 -16.92 -7.33
N SER A 60 -4.83 -18.24 -7.31
CA SER A 60 -3.68 -19.09 -7.66
C SER A 60 -3.26 -19.07 -9.16
N THR A 61 -3.76 -18.20 -10.05
CA THR A 61 -3.46 -18.40 -11.49
C THR A 61 -3.40 -17.24 -12.51
N THR A 62 -3.82 -15.98 -12.32
CA THR A 62 -4.01 -15.13 -13.54
C THR A 62 -3.71 -13.63 -13.52
N VAL A 63 -3.10 -13.01 -12.49
CA VAL A 63 -2.84 -11.56 -12.56
C VAL A 63 -1.42 -11.18 -12.14
N SER A 64 -0.60 -10.85 -13.13
CA SER A 64 0.82 -10.50 -13.07
C SER A 64 1.11 -9.06 -12.60
N SER A 65 0.18 -8.42 -11.89
CA SER A 65 0.36 -7.05 -11.40
C SER A 65 -0.12 -6.93 -9.95
N PRO A 66 0.57 -6.18 -9.07
CA PRO A 66 0.10 -5.91 -7.73
C PRO A 66 -1.22 -5.13 -7.82
N GLN A 67 -2.33 -5.84 -7.64
CA GLN A 67 -3.65 -5.27 -7.72
C GLN A 67 -3.95 -4.65 -6.36
N GLN A 68 -4.06 -3.33 -6.31
CA GLN A 68 -4.47 -2.62 -5.10
C GLN A 68 -5.90 -3.02 -4.77
N LEU A 69 -6.10 -3.56 -3.56
CA LEU A 69 -7.44 -3.90 -3.09
C LEU A 69 -8.25 -2.64 -2.82
N GLN A 70 -9.49 -2.62 -3.32
CA GLN A 70 -10.41 -1.52 -3.14
C GLN A 70 -11.39 -1.84 -2.03
N LEU A 71 -11.33 -1.09 -0.94
CA LEU A 71 -12.25 -1.25 0.17
C LEU A 71 -13.57 -0.52 -0.14
N THR A 72 -14.66 -1.27 -0.27
CA THR A 72 -15.98 -0.76 -0.63
C THR A 72 -16.97 -0.89 0.53
N ASN A 73 -18.11 -0.18 0.43
CA ASN A 73 -19.22 -0.25 1.38
C ASN A 73 -18.83 -0.04 2.85
N VAL A 74 -17.99 0.98 3.11
CA VAL A 74 -17.64 1.39 4.47
C VAL A 74 -18.92 1.59 5.32
N PRO A 75 -19.01 0.98 6.52
CA PRO A 75 -20.15 1.13 7.41
C PRO A 75 -20.52 2.60 7.66
N PRO A 76 -21.82 2.92 7.81
CA PRO A 76 -22.28 4.30 7.99
C PRO A 76 -21.69 4.99 9.23
N CYS A 77 -21.30 4.24 10.27
CA CYS A 77 -20.64 4.78 11.46
C CYS A 77 -19.23 5.34 11.19
N LEU A 78 -18.60 4.96 10.09
CA LEU A 78 -17.28 5.44 9.68
C LEU A 78 -17.36 6.49 8.56
N LYS A 79 -18.57 6.79 8.07
CA LYS A 79 -18.78 7.84 7.06
C LYS A 79 -18.84 9.19 7.74
N LYS A 80 -17.97 10.09 7.32
CA LYS A 80 -17.86 11.45 7.86
C LYS A 80 -17.95 12.48 6.74
N ARG A 81 -18.47 13.65 7.09
CA ARG A 81 -18.44 14.81 6.20
C ARG A 81 -17.06 15.45 6.29
N VAL A 82 -16.63 16.11 5.22
CA VAL A 82 -15.36 16.86 5.18
C VAL A 82 -15.25 17.87 6.34
N SER A 83 -16.35 18.51 6.74
CA SER A 83 -16.38 19.46 7.86
C SER A 83 -16.15 18.82 9.25
N ALA A 84 -16.41 17.52 9.37
CA ALA A 84 -16.24 16.75 10.60
C ALA A 84 -14.84 16.13 10.73
N LEU A 85 -13.99 16.24 9.70
CA LEU A 85 -12.64 15.66 9.71
C LEU A 85 -11.80 16.24 10.86
N ARG A 86 -11.14 15.39 11.64
CA ARG A 86 -10.25 15.79 12.75
C ARG A 86 -8.93 15.02 12.70
N SER A 87 -7.89 15.56 13.32
CA SER A 87 -6.54 14.95 13.34
C SER A 87 -6.53 13.52 13.91
N LYS A 88 -7.45 13.20 14.82
CA LYS A 88 -7.61 11.85 15.40
C LYS A 88 -7.98 10.79 14.35
N GLU A 89 -8.55 11.19 13.22
CA GLU A 89 -9.03 10.29 12.19
C GLU A 89 -7.95 9.98 11.15
N ALA A 90 -6.82 10.67 11.16
CA ALA A 90 -5.77 10.54 10.14
C ALA A 90 -5.12 9.15 10.05
N VAL A 91 -5.29 8.30 11.07
CA VAL A 91 -4.63 6.98 11.17
C VAL A 91 -5.58 5.82 10.82
N GLY A 92 -6.89 6.04 10.86
CA GLY A 92 -7.89 4.98 10.67
C GLY A 92 -8.53 4.98 9.28
N LEU A 93 -9.18 3.87 8.95
CA LEU A 93 -10.03 3.79 7.76
C LEU A 93 -11.29 4.64 7.98
N MET A 94 -11.62 5.50 7.02
CA MET A 94 -12.83 6.31 7.04
C MET A 94 -13.46 6.40 5.66
N GLY A 95 -14.79 6.58 5.63
CA GLY A 95 -15.50 6.99 4.43
C GLY A 95 -15.71 8.51 4.46
N VAL A 96 -15.46 9.18 3.35
CA VAL A 96 -15.75 10.63 3.24
C VAL A 96 -16.93 10.83 2.31
N GLU A 97 -17.99 11.44 2.83
CA GLU A 97 -19.14 11.86 2.03
C GLU A 97 -19.01 13.33 1.65
N GLY A 98 -19.10 13.60 0.35
CA GLY A 98 -19.02 14.95 -0.18
C GLY A 98 -19.20 14.98 -1.69
N THR A 99 -19.32 16.20 -2.22
CA THR A 99 -19.39 16.46 -3.65
C THR A 99 -18.01 16.85 -4.17
N VAL A 100 -17.58 16.26 -5.27
CA VAL A 100 -16.33 16.64 -5.94
C VAL A 100 -16.54 18.01 -6.59
N VAL A 101 -15.86 19.04 -6.07
CA VAL A 101 -16.01 20.43 -6.56
C VAL A 101 -15.04 20.75 -7.68
N ARG A 102 -13.84 20.15 -7.66
CA ARG A 102 -12.78 20.39 -8.65
C ARG A 102 -11.99 19.11 -8.89
N ILE A 103 -11.62 18.88 -10.15
CA ILE A 103 -10.73 17.80 -10.57
C ILE A 103 -9.54 18.48 -11.26
N GLY A 104 -8.32 18.11 -10.86
CA GLY A 104 -7.11 18.60 -11.50
C GLY A 104 -6.91 18.00 -12.89
N MET A 105 -5.98 18.56 -13.67
CA MET A 105 -5.58 17.95 -14.93
C MET A 105 -4.92 16.60 -14.69
N THR A 106 -5.29 15.60 -15.50
CA THR A 106 -4.59 14.30 -15.52
C THR A 106 -3.15 14.52 -15.99
N ARG A 107 -2.18 14.13 -15.15
CA ARG A 107 -0.75 14.19 -15.46
C ARG A 107 -0.15 12.80 -15.38
N MET A 108 0.80 12.51 -16.28
CA MET A 108 1.58 11.29 -16.19
C MET A 108 2.57 11.43 -15.03
N LEU A 109 2.48 10.52 -14.05
CA LEU A 109 3.41 10.43 -12.93
C LEU A 109 4.33 9.22 -13.16
N GLU A 110 5.62 9.43 -12.98
CA GLU A 110 6.61 8.35 -12.97
C GLU A 110 6.45 7.53 -11.68
N LYS A 111 6.12 6.24 -11.81
CA LYS A 111 5.95 5.31 -10.67
C LYS A 111 7.28 4.73 -10.18
N VAL A 112 8.12 4.32 -11.14
CA VAL A 112 9.44 3.74 -10.89
C VAL A 112 10.43 4.40 -11.82
N ARG A 113 11.58 4.78 -11.28
CA ARG A 113 12.71 5.29 -12.04
C ARG A 113 13.91 4.38 -11.82
N GLN A 114 14.44 3.83 -12.92
CA GLN A 114 15.69 3.09 -12.90
C GLN A 114 16.85 4.06 -13.09
N PHE A 115 17.84 3.98 -12.21
CA PHE A 115 19.09 4.72 -12.29
C PHE A 115 20.22 3.76 -12.59
N GLU A 116 21.10 4.13 -13.51
CA GLU A 116 22.29 3.36 -13.84
C GLU A 116 23.55 4.17 -13.49
N CYS A 117 24.50 3.53 -12.82
CA CYS A 117 25.81 4.13 -12.58
C CYS A 117 26.70 4.02 -13.82
N ALA A 118 27.09 5.15 -14.40
CA ALA A 118 28.01 5.19 -15.54
C ALA A 118 29.41 4.58 -15.29
N LYS A 119 29.80 4.30 -14.03
CA LYS A 119 31.13 3.75 -13.68
C LYS A 119 31.15 2.25 -13.39
N CYS A 120 30.05 1.69 -12.88
CA CYS A 120 29.97 0.29 -12.46
C CYS A 120 28.77 -0.46 -13.04
N ASN A 121 27.96 0.20 -13.88
CA ASN A 121 26.74 -0.33 -14.51
C ASN A 121 25.77 -0.98 -13.53
N THR A 122 25.84 -0.60 -12.25
CA THR A 122 24.87 -1.03 -11.24
C THR A 122 23.60 -0.24 -11.44
N THR A 123 22.48 -0.96 -11.50
CA THR A 123 21.15 -0.39 -11.63
C THR A 123 20.43 -0.36 -10.28
N TRP A 124 19.68 0.71 -10.04
CA TRP A 124 18.85 0.88 -8.86
C TRP A 124 17.45 1.34 -9.26
N GLU A 125 16.43 0.76 -8.63
CA GLU A 125 15.05 1.16 -8.83
C GLU A 125 14.60 2.05 -7.67
N VAL A 126 14.16 3.26 -7.99
CA VAL A 126 13.55 4.18 -7.02
C VAL A 126 12.07 4.25 -7.32
N THR A 127 11.25 3.90 -6.33
CA THR A 127 9.80 4.00 -6.42
C THR A 127 9.36 5.35 -5.87
N SER A 128 8.55 6.09 -6.63
CA SER A 128 7.96 7.35 -6.18
C SER A 128 6.75 7.09 -5.29
N ARG A 129 6.47 8.02 -4.37
CA ARG A 129 5.21 8.05 -3.61
C ARG A 129 4.29 9.11 -4.22
N PRO A 130 3.24 8.71 -4.95
CA PRO A 130 2.32 9.66 -5.58
C PRO A 130 1.67 10.60 -4.56
N GLU A 131 1.40 10.09 -3.35
CA GLU A 131 0.77 10.79 -2.23
C GLU A 131 1.63 11.95 -1.69
N GLU A 132 2.95 11.87 -1.83
CA GLU A 132 3.91 12.89 -1.39
C GLU A 132 4.27 13.84 -2.55
N GLN A 133 3.30 14.25 -3.36
CA GLN A 133 3.49 15.09 -4.55
C GLN A 133 4.43 14.46 -5.60
N ASN A 134 4.49 13.12 -5.68
CA ASN A 134 5.42 12.40 -6.53
C ASN A 134 6.90 12.77 -6.26
N ARG A 135 7.24 13.08 -5.00
CA ARG A 135 8.64 13.24 -4.61
C ARG A 135 9.35 11.90 -4.76
N MET A 136 10.43 11.92 -5.53
CA MET A 136 11.40 10.83 -5.57
C MET A 136 12.58 11.21 -4.71
N VAL A 137 12.92 10.34 -3.76
CA VAL A 137 14.20 10.43 -3.06
C VAL A 137 15.27 9.92 -4.02
N VAL A 138 15.82 10.84 -4.81
CA VAL A 138 16.89 10.54 -5.76
C VAL A 138 18.20 10.37 -4.96
N PRO A 139 19.00 9.33 -5.20
CA PRO A 139 20.27 9.15 -4.51
C PRO A 139 21.21 10.34 -4.75
N VAL A 140 21.62 11.00 -3.68
CA VAL A 140 22.53 12.16 -3.72
C VAL A 140 24.00 11.71 -3.78
N ARG A 141 24.32 10.50 -3.28
CA ARG A 141 25.70 9.99 -3.20
C ARG A 141 25.81 8.52 -3.59
N ILE A 142 26.68 8.25 -4.54
CA ILE A 142 27.16 6.91 -4.88
C ILE A 142 28.57 6.80 -4.31
N ARG A 143 28.77 6.04 -3.22
CA ARG A 143 30.12 5.80 -2.68
C ARG A 143 30.74 4.55 -3.32
N PRO A 144 31.98 4.63 -3.84
CA PRO A 144 32.70 3.44 -4.24
C PRO A 144 33.04 2.62 -2.98
N HIS A 145 32.53 1.40 -2.87
CA HIS A 145 32.93 0.52 -1.77
C HIS A 145 34.30 -0.07 -2.11
N TYR A 146 35.37 0.51 -1.55
CA TYR A 146 36.73 0.00 -1.72
C TYR A 146 37.00 -1.16 -0.74
N ARG A 147 36.20 -2.25 -0.80
CA ARG A 147 36.59 -3.53 -0.20
C ARG A 147 37.08 -4.46 -1.32
N ARG A 148 38.29 -5.00 -1.10
CA ARG A 148 39.06 -5.85 -2.01
C ARG A 148 38.16 -6.82 -2.80
N ARG A 149 38.29 -6.76 -4.13
CA ARG A 149 37.79 -7.64 -5.21
C ARG A 149 36.39 -7.42 -5.81
N ASP A 150 35.44 -6.79 -5.13
CA ASP A 150 34.12 -6.52 -5.74
C ASP A 150 33.84 -5.00 -5.84
N ARG A 151 33.87 -4.45 -7.06
CA ARG A 151 33.58 -3.04 -7.36
C ARG A 151 32.07 -2.75 -7.35
N ALA A 152 31.40 -2.98 -6.23
CA ALA A 152 30.00 -2.58 -6.07
C ALA A 152 29.92 -1.18 -5.46
N CYS A 153 29.19 -0.26 -6.09
CA CYS A 153 28.81 1.00 -5.44
C CYS A 153 27.60 0.75 -4.54
N ILE A 154 27.65 1.22 -3.30
CA ILE A 154 26.55 1.02 -2.34
C ILE A 154 25.71 2.31 -2.25
N PHE A 155 24.40 2.10 -2.20
CA PHE A 155 23.37 3.12 -2.00
C PHE A 155 23.39 3.61 -0.55
N GLU A 156 23.47 4.92 -0.36
CA GLU A 156 23.24 5.58 0.94
C GLU A 156 22.07 6.55 0.71
N SER A 157 20.91 6.23 1.26
CA SER A 157 19.77 7.16 1.31
C SER A 157 19.93 7.99 2.58
N ASP A 158 19.95 9.32 2.44
CA ASP A 158 19.76 10.19 3.59
C ASP A 158 18.27 10.11 3.97
N ASP A 159 17.93 9.20 4.88
CA ASP A 159 16.70 9.31 5.67
C ASP A 159 16.83 10.57 6.52
N VAL A 160 16.30 11.69 6.02
CA VAL A 160 16.11 12.89 6.84
C VAL A 160 14.82 12.68 7.64
N PRO A 161 14.86 12.75 8.99
CA PRO A 161 13.70 12.55 9.85
C PRO A 161 12.58 13.58 9.64
#